data_AF-E0U882-F1
#
_entry.id   AF-E0U882-F1
#
_cell.length_a   1.000
_cell.length_b   1.000
_cell.length_c   1.000
_cell.angle_alpha   90.00
_cell.angle_beta   90.00
_cell.angle_gamma   90.00
#
_symmetry.space_group_name_H-M   'P 1'
#
loop_
_entity.id
_entity.type
_entity.pdbx_description
1 polymer ?
#
loop_
_entity_poly.entity_id
_entity_poly.type
_entity_poly.pdbx_seq_one_letter_code
_entity_poly.pdbx_strand_id
1 'polypeptide(L)' 'MLIPILIFDVALVAWSLHLMEAAIKQQEFSLMLAGTLVSLAAAAMMVVYFLMNHCLRYLI' A
#
# COMPACT_ATOMS: atom_id res chain seq x y z
N MET A 1 -8.73 -10.31 -11.02
CA MET A 1 -8.97 -9.17 -10.10
C MET A 1 -7.71 -8.68 -9.36
N LEU A 2 -6.54 -9.31 -9.52
CA LEU A 2 -5.26 -8.86 -8.91
C LEU A 2 -4.59 -7.69 -9.64
N ILE A 3 -4.75 -7.61 -10.96
CA ILE A 3 -4.15 -6.57 -11.81
C ILE A 3 -4.51 -5.15 -11.35
N PRO A 4 -5.78 -4.79 -11.09
CA PRO A 4 -6.10 -3.44 -10.61
C PRO A 4 -5.55 -3.16 -9.20
N ILE A 5 -5.44 -4.17 -8.34
CA ILE A 5 -4.88 -4.04 -6.98
C ILE A 5 -3.39 -3.72 -7.06
N LEU A 6 -2.62 -4.40 -7.93
CA LEU A 6 -1.21 -4.07 -8.15
C LEU A 6 -1.01 -2.66 -8.71
N ILE A 7 -1.88 -2.22 -9.63
CA ILE A 7 -1.79 -0.86 -10.19
C ILE A 7 -2.06 0.19 -9.11
N PHE A 8 -3.05 -0.04 -8.24
CA PHE A 8 -3.37 0.86 -7.14
C PHE A 8 -2.27 0.92 -6.09
N ASP A 9 -1.66 -0.22 -5.77
CA ASP A 9 -0.54 -0.34 -4.83
C ASP A 9 0.68 0.45 -5.32
N VAL A 10 1.09 0.25 -6.59
CA VAL A 10 2.22 0.98 -7.18
C VAL A 10 1.94 2.48 -7.30
N ALA A 11 0.70 2.87 -7.61
CA ALA A 11 0.30 4.27 -7.63
C ALA A 11 0.36 4.91 -6.23
N LEU A 12 -0.09 4.22 -5.18
CA LEU A 12 -0.01 4.67 -3.79
C LEU A 12 1.44 4.76 -3.30
N VAL A 13 2.32 3.84 -3.70
CA VAL A 13 3.76 3.88 -3.39
C VAL A 13 4.45 5.03 -4.11
N ALA A 14 4.14 5.26 -5.39
CA ALA A 14 4.68 6.39 -6.13
C ALA A 14 4.21 7.73 -5.54
N TRP A 15 2.95 7.78 -5.09
CA TRP A 15 2.37 8.95 -4.44
C TRP A 15 2.97 9.18 -3.05
N SER A 16 3.25 8.13 -2.26
CA SER A 16 3.89 8.26 -0.94
C SER A 16 5.34 8.75 -1.05
N LEU A 17 6.10 8.30 -2.05
CA LEU A 17 7.43 8.83 -2.37
C LEU A 17 7.38 10.31 -2.74
N HIS A 18 6.40 10.72 -3.55
CA HIS A 18 6.16 12.12 -3.89
C HIS A 18 5.82 12.97 -2.65
N LEU A 19 4.98 12.45 -1.74
CA LEU A 19 4.68 13.12 -0.47
C LEU A 19 5.93 13.22 0.43
N MET A 20 6.77 12.19 0.47
CA MET A 20 7.97 12.17 1.30
C MET A 20 9.00 13.23 0.86
N GLU A 21 9.13 13.46 -0.45
CA GLU A 21 10.01 14.50 -1.01
C GLU A 21 9.49 15.91 -0.66
N ALA A 22 8.17 16.12 -0.66
CA ALA A 22 7.55 17.35 -0.17
C ALA A 22 7.71 17.54 1.35
N ALA A 23 7.61 16.45 2.13
CA ALA A 23 7.77 16.45 3.57
C ALA A 23 9.18 16.83 4.03
N ILE A 24 10.21 16.39 3.30
CA ILE A 24 11.62 16.76 3.57
C ILE A 24 11.84 18.27 3.41
N LYS A 25 11.14 18.91 2.45
CA LYS A 25 11.24 20.35 2.22
C LYS A 25 10.50 21.19 3.26
N GLN A 26 9.54 20.60 3.98
CA GLN A 26 8.69 21.27 4.98
C GLN A 26 8.86 20.77 6.42
N GLN A 27 9.67 19.74 6.68
CA GLN A 27 9.97 19.18 8.01
C GLN A 27 8.73 18.77 8.83
N GLU A 28 7.66 18.32 8.16
CA GLU A 28 6.41 17.90 8.80
C GLU A 28 6.40 16.37 9.00
N PHE A 29 6.67 15.94 10.23
CA PHE A 29 6.76 14.52 10.65
C PHE A 29 5.48 13.72 10.35
N SER A 30 4.33 14.40 10.31
CA SER A 30 3.00 13.83 10.05
C SER A 30 2.88 13.20 8.65
N LEU A 31 3.54 13.79 7.66
CA LEU A 31 3.40 13.38 6.26
C LEU A 31 4.24 12.13 5.93
N MET A 32 5.40 12.00 6.57
CA MET A 32 6.26 10.80 6.49
C MET A 32 5.60 9.60 7.17
N LEU A 33 4.96 9.83 8.33
CA LEU A 33 4.17 8.81 9.04
C LEU A 33 2.95 8.36 8.23
N ALA A 34 2.24 9.30 7.58
CA ALA A 34 1.13 8.99 6.69
C ALA A 34 1.55 8.07 5.52
N GLY A 35 2.72 8.30 4.91
CA GLY A 35 3.27 7.43 3.87
C GLY A 35 3.51 6.00 4.35
N THR A 36 4.09 5.84 5.55
CA THR A 36 4.35 4.50 6.13
C THR A 36 3.08 3.75 6.49
N LEU A 37 2.07 4.42 7.03
CA LEU A 37 0.76 3.83 7.35
C LEU A 37 0.02 3.36 6.10
N VAL A 38 0.10 4.13 5.01
CA VAL A 38 -0.49 3.76 3.72
C VAL A 38 0.21 2.55 3.11
N SER A 39 1.55 2.50 3.10
CA SER A 39 2.28 1.32 2.62
C SER A 39 2.01 0.07 3.48
N LEU A 40 1.88 0.24 4.80
CA LEU A 40 1.59 -0.86 5.73
C LEU A 40 0.17 -1.42 5.50
N ALA A 41 -0.80 -0.54 5.28
CA ALA A 41 -2.19 -0.92 4.97
C ALA A 41 -2.30 -1.63 3.61
N ALA A 42 -1.55 -1.17 2.61
CA ALA A 42 -1.52 -1.78 1.28
C ALA A 42 -0.89 -3.19 1.32
N ALA A 43 0.23 -3.36 2.03
CA ALA A 43 0.84 -4.67 2.26
C ALA A 43 -0.10 -5.63 3.01
N ALA A 44 -0.82 -5.15 4.03
CA ALA A 44 -1.81 -5.95 4.76
C ALA A 44 -2.96 -6.42 3.86
N MET A 45 -3.47 -5.54 2.98
CA MET A 45 -4.49 -5.91 1.98
C MET A 45 -3.99 -6.99 1.02
N MET A 46 -2.74 -6.93 0.59
CA MET A 46 -2.14 -7.93 -0.30
C MET A 46 -2.08 -9.31 0.37
N VAL A 47 -1.71 -9.37 1.66
CA VAL A 47 -1.67 -10.60 2.45
C VAL A 47 -3.06 -11.21 2.65
N VAL A 48 -4.07 -10.38 2.97
CA VAL A 48 -5.46 -10.85 3.13
C VAL A 48 -6.00 -11.43 1.83
N TYR A 49 -5.76 -10.76 0.69
CA TYR A 49 -6.17 -11.26 -0.62
C TYR A 49 -5.47 -12.58 -0.97
N PHE A 50 -4.18 -12.70 -0.66
CA PHE A 50 -3.43 -13.92 -0.89
C PHE A 50 -3.96 -15.08 -0.04
N LEU A 51 -4.24 -14.82 1.24
CA LEU A 51 -4.80 -15.80 2.18
C LEU A 51 -6.22 -16.22 1.77
N MET A 52 -7.07 -15.26 1.40
CA MET A 52 -8.42 -15.52 0.89
C MET A 52 -8.39 -16.37 -0.39
N ASN A 53 -7.50 -16.04 -1.32
CA ASN A 53 -7.33 -16.81 -2.56
C ASN A 53 -6.85 -18.24 -2.28
N HIS A 54 -5.98 -18.43 -1.29
CA HIS A 54 -5.51 -19.76 -0.89
C HIS A 54 -6.62 -20.56 -0.20
N CYS A 55 -7.40 -19.95 0.69
CA CYS A 55 -8.56 -20.58 1.33
C CYS A 55 -9.64 -20.96 0.31
N LEU A 56 -9.98 -20.05 -0.63
CA LEU A 56 -10.97 -20.33 -1.68
C LEU A 56 -10.53 -21.47 -2.60
N ARG A 57 -9.24 -21.56 -2.94
CA ARG A 57 -8.69 -22.69 -3.70
C ARG A 57 -8.71 -24.02 -2.95
N TYR A 58 -8.68 -23.99 -1.63
CA TYR A 58 -8.72 -25.20 -0.81
C TYR A 58 -10.15 -25.71 -0.60
N LEU A 59 -11.14 -24.80 -0.71
CA LEU A 59 -12.56 -25.10 -0.47
C LEU A 59 -13.32 -25.54 -1.73
N ILE A 60 -12.79 -25.27 -2.92
CA ILE A 60 -13.36 -25.64 -4.25
C ILE A 60 -12.62 -26.87 -4.77
#